data_AF-A0A9W4SZ20-F1
#
_entry.id   AF-A0A9W4SZ20-F1
#
_cell.length_a   1.000
_cell.length_b   1.000
_cell.length_c   1.000
_cell.angle_alpha   90.00
_cell.angle_beta   90.00
_cell.angle_gamma   90.00
#
_symmetry.space_group_name_H-M   'P 1'
#
loop_
_entity.id
_entity.type
_entity.pdbx_description
1 polymer ?
#
loop_
_entity_poly.entity_id
_entity_poly.type
_entity_poly.pdbx_seq_one_letter_code
_entity_poly.pdbx_strand_id
1 'polypeptide(L)'
;MNILPHKSYHVYNLKNKEREREHRLTILRQRAKQRQAVTGENKDELPEETSNQNTDPIQNHINFWADLEKESLAVVSTNPEYEAEKRAKEKKWEKQFTMYLGDVVKEQRPWYTRVESEFEKQYKEEQINGSKDEGSVSIYDPLLIMKSKLDKKSKKKSKDVTREKRDRSYNRGKESNSESSSPSSIEKLRSERLAREKKERLRVQKLLNPGMAIDSEPAGRYHSQFNPNATKAAHELSEQSSSDRYNNRYRSRRYKPY
;
A
#
# COMPACT_ATOMS: atom_id res chain seq x y z
N MET A 1 14.01 -55.93 -18.20
CA MET A 1 14.08 -54.54 -17.69
C MET A 1 12.89 -53.75 -18.20
N ASN A 2 12.04 -53.20 -17.33
CA ASN A 2 10.92 -52.36 -17.77
C ASN A 2 11.40 -50.90 -17.93
N ILE A 3 11.43 -50.42 -19.17
CA ILE A 3 11.98 -49.10 -19.51
C ILE A 3 10.87 -48.03 -19.54
N LEU A 4 9.59 -48.45 -19.53
CA LEU A 4 8.44 -47.54 -19.61
C LEU A 4 8.41 -46.44 -18.53
N PRO A 5 8.73 -46.71 -17.24
CA PRO A 5 8.69 -45.68 -16.19
C PRO A 5 9.65 -44.51 -16.41
N HIS A 6 10.73 -44.73 -17.17
CA HIS A 6 11.76 -43.73 -17.45
C HIS A 6 11.43 -42.86 -18.67
N LYS A 7 10.37 -43.19 -19.41
CA LYS A 7 9.98 -42.42 -20.59
C LYS A 7 9.14 -41.21 -20.17
N SER A 8 9.42 -40.07 -20.78
CA SER A 8 8.75 -38.79 -20.49
C SER A 8 7.25 -38.79 -20.80
N TYR A 9 6.80 -39.66 -21.72
CA TYR A 9 5.40 -39.80 -22.10
C TYR A 9 4.61 -40.83 -21.28
N HIS A 10 5.25 -41.54 -20.35
CA HIS A 10 4.58 -42.59 -19.60
C HIS A 10 3.57 -41.99 -18.62
N VAL A 11 2.30 -42.36 -18.78
CA VAL A 11 1.18 -41.81 -17.99
C VAL A 11 1.39 -41.99 -16.49
N TYR A 12 1.96 -43.12 -16.07
CA TYR A 12 2.16 -43.39 -14.65
C TYR A 12 3.41 -42.73 -14.04
N ASN A 13 4.20 -42.01 -14.84
CA ASN A 13 5.31 -41.22 -14.32
C ASN A 13 4.77 -40.15 -13.36
N LEU A 14 5.39 -40.04 -12.18
CA LEU A 14 5.02 -39.08 -11.14
C LEU A 14 4.87 -37.65 -11.71
N LYS A 15 5.81 -37.23 -12.56
CA LYS A 15 5.79 -35.91 -13.21
C LYS A 15 4.58 -35.70 -14.11
N ASN A 16 4.11 -36.76 -14.79
CA ASN A 16 2.94 -36.65 -15.67
C ASN A 16 1.64 -36.65 -14.85
N LYS A 17 1.56 -37.44 -13.77
CA LYS A 17 0.44 -37.40 -12.83
C LYS A 17 0.31 -36.03 -12.17
N GLU A 18 1.42 -35.41 -11.79
CA GLU A 18 1.44 -34.04 -11.24
C GLU A 18 0.97 -33.02 -12.26
N ARG A 19 1.52 -33.07 -13.49
CA ARG A 19 1.10 -32.19 -14.59
C ARG A 19 -0.40 -32.30 -14.89
N GLU A 20 -0.96 -33.52 -14.90
CA GLU A 20 -2.38 -33.75 -15.13
C GLU A 20 -3.24 -33.16 -13.99
N ARG A 21 -2.81 -33.32 -12.73
CA ARG A 21 -3.49 -32.71 -11.56
C ARG A 21 -3.47 -31.18 -11.63
N GLU A 22 -2.32 -30.58 -11.93
CA GLU A 22 -2.17 -29.12 -12.07
C GLU A 22 -3.01 -28.57 -13.22
N HIS A 23 -3.03 -29.26 -14.35
CA HIS A 23 -3.86 -28.89 -15.50
C HIS A 23 -5.35 -28.93 -15.14
N ARG A 24 -5.80 -30.00 -14.48
CA ARG A 24 -7.19 -30.13 -14.00
C ARG A 24 -7.56 -29.02 -13.01
N LEU A 25 -6.67 -28.67 -12.08
CA LEU A 25 -6.87 -27.55 -11.17
C LEU A 25 -6.95 -26.21 -11.89
N THR A 26 -6.13 -26.01 -12.92
CA THR A 26 -6.12 -24.79 -13.73
C THR A 26 -7.45 -24.61 -14.47
N ILE A 27 -7.98 -25.67 -15.08
CA ILE A 27 -9.29 -25.66 -15.73
C ILE A 27 -10.40 -25.34 -14.72
N LEU A 28 -10.38 -25.96 -13.53
CA LEU A 28 -11.37 -25.70 -12.49
C LEU A 28 -11.33 -24.24 -12.02
N ARG A 29 -10.14 -23.66 -11.84
CA ARG A 29 -9.98 -22.24 -11.48
C ARG A 29 -10.50 -21.32 -12.57
N GLN A 30 -10.20 -21.60 -13.83
CA GLN A 30 -10.72 -20.82 -14.96
C GLN A 30 -12.25 -20.87 -15.02
N ARG A 31 -12.84 -22.05 -14.85
CA ARG A 31 -14.30 -22.22 -14.82
C ARG A 31 -14.96 -21.49 -13.63
N ALA A 32 -14.31 -21.51 -12.47
CA ALA A 32 -14.79 -20.76 -11.30
C ALA A 32 -14.77 -19.24 -11.54
N LYS A 33 -13.69 -18.71 -12.15
CA LYS A 33 -13.61 -17.30 -12.55
C LYS A 33 -14.68 -16.92 -13.56
N GLN A 34 -14.93 -17.76 -14.56
CA GLN A 34 -16.00 -17.53 -15.54
C GLN A 34 -17.38 -17.49 -14.87
N ARG A 35 -17.65 -18.39 -13.91
CA ARG A 35 -18.91 -18.35 -13.14
C ARG A 35 -19.04 -17.08 -12.32
N GLN A 36 -17.96 -16.66 -11.64
CA GLN A 36 -17.95 -15.42 -10.86
C GLN A 36 -18.14 -14.18 -11.74
N ALA A 37 -17.53 -14.14 -12.93
CA ALA A 37 -17.72 -13.05 -13.89
C ALA A 37 -19.18 -12.96 -14.36
N VAL A 38 -19.82 -14.10 -14.66
CA VAL A 38 -21.24 -14.14 -15.08
C VAL A 38 -22.20 -13.71 -13.96
N THR A 39 -21.90 -14.01 -12.69
CA THR A 39 -22.70 -13.52 -11.55
C THR A 39 -22.29 -12.13 -11.04
N GLY A 40 -21.25 -11.53 -11.62
CA GLY A 40 -20.62 -10.28 -11.14
C GLY A 40 -21.18 -9.00 -11.75
N GLU A 41 -21.93 -9.05 -12.85
CA GLU A 41 -22.42 -7.84 -13.55
C GLU A 41 -23.60 -7.11 -12.86
N ASN A 42 -23.98 -7.50 -11.64
CA ASN A 42 -25.01 -6.81 -10.84
C ASN A 42 -24.54 -6.39 -9.43
N LYS A 43 -23.22 -6.28 -9.19
CA LYS A 43 -22.69 -5.86 -7.88
C LYS A 43 -21.55 -4.84 -8.01
N ASP A 44 -21.84 -3.75 -8.70
CA ASP A 44 -21.02 -2.54 -8.64
C ASP A 44 -21.72 -1.47 -7.80
N GLU A 45 -21.66 -1.59 -6.47
CA GLU A 45 -21.60 -0.42 -5.57
C GLU A 45 -20.66 -0.77 -4.40
N LEU A 46 -19.50 -0.09 -4.41
CA LEU A 46 -18.49 0.01 -3.33
C LEU A 46 -19.11 0.55 -2.01
N PRO A 47 -18.45 0.51 -0.82
CA PRO A 47 -17.01 0.69 -0.61
C PRO A 47 -16.37 -0.16 0.53
N GLU A 48 -15.12 0.24 0.83
CA GLU A 48 -14.06 -0.37 1.63
C GLU A 48 -14.29 -0.59 3.13
N GLU A 49 -13.42 -1.47 3.63
CA GLU A 49 -12.67 -1.44 4.90
C GLU A 49 -13.27 -0.82 6.18
N THR A 50 -13.28 -1.68 7.20
CA THR A 50 -13.02 -1.40 8.62
C THR A 50 -13.97 -0.46 9.36
N SER A 51 -14.72 -1.03 10.32
CA SER A 51 -14.80 -0.46 11.67
C SER A 51 -15.51 -1.42 12.62
N ASN A 52 -14.73 -2.12 13.44
CA ASN A 52 -15.11 -2.31 14.83
C ASN A 52 -15.18 -0.90 15.44
N GLN A 53 -16.37 -0.32 15.61
CA GLN A 53 -16.72 0.51 16.76
C GLN A 53 -18.24 0.48 16.94
N ASN A 54 -18.65 -0.03 18.11
CA ASN A 54 -19.93 0.29 18.71
C ASN A 54 -20.05 1.82 18.85
N THR A 55 -21.16 2.42 18.41
CA THR A 55 -21.86 3.51 19.12
C THR A 55 -23.21 3.82 18.46
N ASP A 56 -24.20 4.10 19.34
CA ASP A 56 -25.53 4.71 19.13
C ASP A 56 -26.74 3.75 18.96
N PRO A 57 -27.69 3.70 19.93
CA PRO A 57 -28.75 2.70 19.99
C PRO A 57 -29.91 2.94 19.00
N ILE A 58 -29.75 3.79 17.99
CA ILE A 58 -30.81 4.16 17.03
C ILE A 58 -30.48 3.69 15.60
N GLN A 59 -29.25 3.23 15.32
CA GLN A 59 -28.83 2.69 14.01
C GLN A 59 -28.17 1.32 14.12
N ASN A 60 -28.69 0.44 14.97
CA ASN A 60 -28.26 -0.95 14.98
C ASN A 60 -28.77 -1.64 13.71
N HIS A 61 -27.84 -2.06 12.84
CA HIS A 61 -28.14 -3.07 11.84
C HIS A 61 -28.69 -4.30 12.56
N ILE A 62 -30.00 -4.51 12.45
CA ILE A 62 -30.66 -5.70 13.00
C ILE A 62 -30.19 -6.86 12.13
N ASN A 63 -29.30 -7.68 12.67
CA ASN A 63 -28.82 -8.85 11.97
C ASN A 63 -29.88 -9.95 12.11
N PHE A 64 -30.90 -9.93 11.25
CA PHE A 64 -32.04 -10.86 11.23
C PHE A 64 -31.63 -12.33 11.17
N TRP A 65 -30.39 -12.60 10.77
CA TRP A 65 -29.84 -13.93 10.58
C TRP A 65 -28.96 -14.38 11.76
N ALA A 66 -28.73 -13.53 12.76
CA ALA A 66 -27.85 -13.87 13.88
C ALA A 66 -28.33 -15.08 14.68
N ASP A 67 -29.64 -15.27 14.81
CA ASP A 67 -30.21 -16.41 15.53
C ASP A 67 -30.12 -17.70 14.69
N LEU A 68 -30.34 -17.62 13.38
CA LEU A 68 -30.17 -18.74 12.45
C LEU A 68 -28.70 -19.16 12.29
N GLU A 69 -27.76 -18.22 12.30
CA GLU A 69 -26.33 -18.53 12.23
C GLU A 69 -25.86 -19.27 13.49
N LYS A 70 -26.30 -18.81 14.68
CA LYS A 70 -25.99 -19.48 15.95
C LYS A 70 -26.63 -20.87 16.04
N GLU A 71 -27.86 -21.03 15.57
CA GLU A 71 -28.50 -22.35 15.48
C GLU A 71 -27.78 -23.26 14.47
N SER A 72 -27.33 -22.72 13.33
CA SER A 72 -26.57 -23.50 12.33
C SER A 72 -25.19 -23.94 12.84
N LEU A 73 -24.51 -23.11 13.62
CA LEU A 73 -23.25 -23.44 14.28
C LEU A 73 -23.43 -24.50 15.39
N ALA A 74 -24.56 -24.48 16.09
CA ALA A 74 -24.88 -25.49 17.10
C ALA A 74 -25.21 -26.86 16.50
N VAL A 75 -25.81 -26.89 15.30
CA VAL A 75 -26.14 -28.13 14.58
C VAL A 75 -24.91 -28.73 13.89
N VAL A 76 -23.94 -27.92 13.47
CA VAL A 76 -22.63 -28.40 13.01
C VAL A 76 -21.71 -28.61 14.22
N SER A 77 -22.12 -29.51 15.11
CA SER A 77 -21.23 -30.15 16.06
C SER A 77 -20.19 -30.94 15.24
N THR A 78 -19.09 -30.28 14.91
CA THR A 78 -17.94 -30.94 14.29
C THR A 78 -17.39 -31.96 15.28
N ASN A 79 -17.14 -33.17 14.79
CA ASN A 79 -16.58 -34.25 15.61
C ASN A 79 -15.28 -33.73 16.28
N PRO A 80 -15.23 -33.64 17.62
CA PRO A 80 -14.06 -33.09 18.32
C PRO A 80 -12.78 -33.89 18.03
N GLU A 81 -12.94 -35.19 17.75
CA GLU A 81 -11.83 -36.06 17.35
C GLU A 81 -11.24 -35.67 15.99
N TYR A 82 -12.08 -35.23 15.04
CA TYR A 82 -11.64 -34.82 13.71
C TYR A 82 -10.83 -33.52 13.75
N GLU A 83 -11.23 -32.56 14.58
CA GLU A 83 -10.47 -31.33 14.76
C GLU A 83 -9.13 -31.60 15.47
N ALA A 84 -9.14 -32.47 16.46
CA ALA A 84 -7.92 -32.90 17.13
C ALA A 84 -6.96 -33.60 16.14
N GLU A 85 -7.47 -34.48 15.28
CA GLU A 85 -6.68 -35.17 14.25
C GLU A 85 -6.14 -34.18 13.20
N LYS A 86 -6.94 -33.19 12.77
CA LYS A 86 -6.51 -32.15 11.84
C LYS A 86 -5.40 -31.29 12.43
N ARG A 87 -5.56 -30.80 13.67
CA ARG A 87 -4.52 -30.05 14.38
C ARG A 87 -3.25 -30.88 14.60
N ALA A 88 -3.38 -32.18 14.86
CA ALA A 88 -2.23 -33.08 14.98
C ALA A 88 -1.50 -33.28 13.65
N LYS A 89 -2.23 -33.36 12.53
CA LYS A 89 -1.64 -33.40 11.17
C LYS A 89 -0.92 -32.11 10.84
N GLU A 90 -1.53 -30.96 11.11
CA GLU A 90 -0.93 -29.63 10.91
C GLU A 90 0.35 -29.48 11.75
N LYS A 91 0.32 -29.81 13.04
CA LYS A 91 1.51 -29.79 13.92
C LYS A 91 2.63 -30.72 13.43
N LYS A 92 2.31 -31.90 12.89
CA LYS A 92 3.32 -32.79 12.29
C LYS A 92 3.93 -32.17 11.03
N TRP A 93 3.11 -31.53 10.20
CA TRP A 93 3.55 -30.84 8.99
C TRP A 93 4.44 -29.63 9.32
N GLU A 94 4.00 -28.81 10.26
CA GLU A 94 4.78 -27.70 10.80
C GLU A 94 6.09 -28.19 11.39
N LYS A 95 6.08 -29.28 12.19
CA LYS A 95 7.29 -29.87 12.74
C LYS A 95 8.26 -30.36 11.67
N GLN A 96 7.77 -30.97 10.58
CA GLN A 96 8.62 -31.36 9.45
C GLN A 96 9.28 -30.13 8.78
N PHE A 97 8.54 -29.02 8.67
CA PHE A 97 9.05 -27.80 8.05
C PHE A 97 9.94 -26.97 9.00
N THR A 98 9.71 -27.05 10.31
CA THR A 98 10.37 -26.25 11.36
C THR A 98 11.49 -26.99 12.10
N MET A 99 11.74 -28.27 11.77
CA MET A 99 12.75 -29.13 12.40
C MET A 99 14.15 -28.49 12.46
N TYR A 100 14.47 -27.60 11.51
CA TYR A 100 15.77 -26.93 11.41
C TYR A 100 15.86 -25.61 12.21
N LEU A 101 14.78 -25.15 12.86
CA LEU A 101 14.75 -23.83 13.52
C LEU A 101 14.47 -23.88 15.04
N GLY A 102 13.72 -24.88 15.52
CA GLY A 102 13.18 -24.85 16.89
C GLY A 102 14.03 -25.50 18.00
N ASP A 103 14.65 -26.66 17.71
CA ASP A 103 15.22 -27.53 18.75
C ASP A 103 16.76 -27.54 18.78
N VAL A 104 17.42 -27.24 17.65
CA VAL A 104 18.90 -27.26 17.54
C VAL A 104 19.57 -26.12 18.33
N VAL A 105 18.86 -25.01 18.58
CA VAL A 105 19.42 -23.81 19.23
C VAL A 105 19.25 -23.82 20.75
N LYS A 106 18.30 -24.59 21.30
CA LYS A 106 18.02 -24.57 22.75
C LYS A 106 19.03 -25.33 23.60
N GLU A 107 19.64 -26.39 23.05
CA GLU A 107 20.57 -27.24 23.82
C GLU A 107 22.05 -26.86 23.63
N GLN A 108 22.37 -26.13 22.58
CA GLN A 108 23.72 -25.64 22.34
C GLN A 108 23.87 -24.26 22.98
N ARG A 109 24.09 -24.18 24.30
CA ARG A 109 24.71 -22.97 24.87
C ARG A 109 26.13 -22.91 24.32
N PRO A 110 26.45 -22.02 23.37
CA PRO A 110 27.72 -22.07 22.70
C PRO A 110 28.84 -21.73 23.70
N TRP A 111 29.99 -22.38 23.59
CA TRP A 111 31.08 -22.30 24.58
C TRP A 111 31.56 -20.86 24.90
N TYR A 112 31.33 -19.90 24.00
CA TYR A 112 31.63 -18.48 24.21
C TYR A 112 30.60 -17.74 25.09
N THR A 113 29.42 -18.29 25.35
CA THR A 113 28.44 -17.74 26.32
C THR A 113 28.71 -18.19 27.76
N ARG A 114 29.75 -19.02 27.97
CA ARG A 114 30.12 -19.55 29.29
C ARG A 114 30.98 -18.59 30.12
N VAL A 115 31.29 -17.42 29.56
CA VAL A 115 32.00 -16.36 30.26
C VAL A 115 30.92 -15.45 30.83
N GLU A 116 30.60 -15.59 32.11
CA GLU A 116 30.22 -14.40 32.89
C GLU A 116 31.42 -13.47 32.75
N SER A 117 31.33 -12.58 31.77
CA SER A 117 32.43 -11.75 31.34
C SER A 117 32.90 -10.95 32.54
N GLU A 118 34.21 -10.87 32.78
CA GLU A 118 34.75 -9.96 33.78
C GLU A 118 34.24 -8.52 33.55
N PHE A 119 33.84 -8.19 32.30
CA PHE A 119 33.08 -6.99 31.94
C PHE A 119 31.73 -6.84 32.66
N GLU A 120 30.94 -7.91 32.85
CA GLU A 120 29.66 -7.82 33.58
C GLU A 120 29.86 -7.60 35.08
N LYS A 121 30.98 -8.11 35.63
CA LYS A 121 31.39 -7.84 37.01
C LYS A 121 31.87 -6.40 37.18
N GLN A 122 32.69 -5.90 36.24
CA GLN A 122 33.15 -4.51 36.19
C GLN A 122 31.99 -3.53 36.03
N TYR A 123 31.01 -3.80 35.15
CA TYR A 123 29.83 -2.95 34.97
C TYR A 123 28.98 -2.85 36.25
N LYS A 124 28.86 -3.94 37.02
CA LYS A 124 28.16 -3.90 38.32
C LYS A 124 28.92 -3.12 39.38
N GLU A 125 30.25 -3.20 39.41
CA GLU A 125 31.09 -2.44 40.35
C GLU A 125 31.17 -0.94 40.01
N GLU A 126 31.21 -0.58 38.72
CA GLU A 126 31.20 0.83 38.26
C GLU A 126 29.87 1.53 38.57
N GLN A 127 28.73 0.84 38.47
CA GLN A 127 27.42 1.41 38.84
C GLN A 127 27.31 1.73 40.34
N ILE A 128 28.00 0.97 41.20
CA ILE A 128 28.02 1.21 42.65
C ILE A 128 28.92 2.41 42.99
N ASN A 129 30.02 2.61 42.24
CA ASN A 129 30.97 3.69 42.48
C ASN A 129 30.62 5.02 41.78
N GLY A 130 29.92 5.00 40.65
CA GLY A 130 29.52 6.21 39.91
C GLY A 130 28.59 7.15 40.69
N SER A 131 27.80 6.62 41.62
CA SER A 131 26.87 7.40 42.45
C SER A 131 27.53 8.37 43.42
N LYS A 132 28.84 8.24 43.69
CA LYS A 132 29.58 9.13 44.61
C LYS A 132 30.26 10.32 43.92
N ASP A 133 30.54 10.23 42.62
CA ASP A 133 31.31 11.25 41.89
C ASP A 133 30.45 12.25 41.09
N GLU A 134 29.15 11.97 40.87
CA GLU A 134 28.25 12.86 40.13
C GLU A 134 28.07 14.25 40.77
N GLY A 135 28.34 14.37 42.08
CA GLY A 135 28.31 15.65 42.78
C GLY A 135 29.45 16.61 42.40
N SER A 136 30.59 16.09 41.93
CA SER A 136 31.79 16.91 41.64
C SER A 136 31.84 17.40 40.19
N VAL A 137 31.40 16.57 39.24
CA VAL A 137 31.39 16.90 37.80
C VAL A 137 30.25 17.88 37.46
N SER A 138 29.12 17.79 38.17
CA SER A 138 27.96 18.67 37.98
C SER A 138 28.26 20.15 38.31
N ILE A 139 29.27 20.45 39.13
CA ILE A 139 29.57 21.82 39.57
C ILE A 139 30.29 22.63 38.48
N TYR A 140 31.00 21.96 37.57
CA TYR A 140 31.80 22.61 36.52
C TYR A 140 31.13 22.62 35.14
N ASP A 141 29.93 22.07 34.99
CA ASP A 141 29.18 22.15 33.72
C ASP A 141 28.46 23.52 33.58
N PRO A 142 28.86 24.37 32.61
CA PRO A 142 28.20 25.65 32.39
C PRO A 142 26.71 25.52 32.05
N LEU A 143 26.27 24.42 31.44
CA LEU A 143 24.86 24.21 31.09
C LEU A 143 24.00 24.00 32.34
N LEU A 144 24.48 23.25 33.33
CA LEU A 144 23.78 23.06 34.60
C LEU A 144 23.70 24.37 35.40
N ILE A 145 24.76 25.17 35.38
CA ILE A 145 24.76 26.52 35.98
C ILE A 145 23.69 27.39 35.30
N MET A 146 23.65 27.44 33.97
CA MET A 146 22.65 28.23 33.24
C MET A 146 21.21 27.79 33.52
N LYS A 147 20.94 26.47 33.51
CA LYS A 147 19.62 25.90 33.85
C LYS A 147 19.17 26.34 35.24
N SER A 148 20.04 26.23 36.25
CA SER A 148 19.73 26.65 37.63
C SER A 148 19.35 28.14 37.75
N LYS A 149 19.95 29.01 36.92
CA LYS A 149 19.68 30.46 36.92
C LYS A 149 18.37 30.78 36.20
N LEU A 150 18.05 30.05 35.13
CA LEU A 150 16.77 30.18 34.43
C LEU A 150 15.60 29.73 35.30
N ASP A 151 15.74 28.63 36.03
CA ASP A 151 14.70 28.13 36.94
C ASP A 151 14.41 29.08 38.12
N LYS A 152 15.42 29.81 38.59
CA LYS A 152 15.24 30.87 39.60
C LYS A 152 14.49 32.09 39.03
N LYS A 153 14.61 32.36 37.73
CA LYS A 153 13.96 33.49 37.05
C LYS A 153 12.49 33.21 36.71
N SER A 154 12.14 31.96 36.37
CA SER A 154 10.75 31.56 36.14
C SER A 154 9.90 31.62 37.42
N LYS A 155 10.46 31.20 38.57
CA LYS A 155 9.76 31.26 39.87
C LYS A 155 9.45 32.69 40.33
N LYS A 156 10.29 33.68 40.00
CA LYS A 156 10.02 35.10 40.30
C LYS A 156 8.91 35.73 39.45
N LYS A 157 8.69 35.27 38.21
CA LYS A 157 7.62 35.79 37.33
C LYS A 157 6.21 35.32 37.71
N SER A 158 6.08 34.23 38.47
CA SER A 158 4.78 33.70 38.90
C SER A 158 4.13 34.44 40.08
N LYS A 159 4.85 35.38 40.72
CA LYS A 159 4.34 36.15 41.87
C LYS A 159 3.81 37.55 41.53
N ASP A 160 3.89 37.97 40.26
CA ASP A 160 3.63 39.37 39.87
C ASP A 160 2.50 39.54 38.83
N VAL A 161 1.64 38.53 38.65
CA VAL A 161 0.53 38.58 37.68
C VAL A 161 -0.82 38.57 38.41
N THR A 162 -1.05 39.60 39.22
CA THR A 162 -2.40 40.04 39.59
C THR A 162 -2.43 41.56 39.50
N ARG A 163 -3.27 42.10 38.59
CA ARG A 163 -3.36 43.49 38.07
C ARG A 163 -2.63 43.59 36.72
N GLU A 164 -3.26 43.81 35.56
CA GLU A 164 -4.46 44.58 35.20
C GLU A 164 -5.15 43.99 33.97
N LYS A 165 -6.48 44.03 33.97
CA LYS A 165 -7.31 44.01 32.75
C LYS A 165 -7.50 45.47 32.32
N ARG A 166 -7.28 45.80 31.05
CA ARG A 166 -8.24 46.53 30.19
C ARG A 166 -7.64 46.97 28.84
N ASP A 167 -8.53 46.86 27.84
CA ASP A 167 -8.65 47.65 26.61
C ASP A 167 -7.56 47.56 25.53
N ARG A 168 -7.92 47.00 24.36
CA ARG A 168 -8.28 47.81 23.17
C ARG A 168 -8.56 46.94 21.93
N SER A 169 -9.66 47.29 21.27
CA SER A 169 -10.07 46.88 19.93
C SER A 169 -9.07 47.30 18.85
N TYR A 170 -8.96 46.54 17.75
CA TYR A 170 -9.32 47.05 16.40
C TYR A 170 -9.25 45.95 15.31
N ASN A 171 -10.24 46.00 14.41
CA ASN A 171 -10.27 45.51 13.03
C ASN A 171 -10.07 44.01 12.73
N ARG A 172 -11.20 43.31 12.60
CA ARG A 172 -11.31 42.05 11.85
C ARG A 172 -12.21 42.29 10.64
N GLY A 173 -11.57 42.58 9.51
CA GLY A 173 -12.21 42.67 8.20
C GLY A 173 -11.20 42.29 7.14
N LYS A 174 -11.25 41.03 6.71
CA LYS A 174 -10.81 40.66 5.36
C LYS A 174 -11.46 39.34 4.96
N GLU A 175 -12.48 39.52 4.13
CA GLU A 175 -13.17 38.49 3.39
C GLU A 175 -12.23 37.81 2.40
N SER A 176 -12.62 36.59 2.09
CA SER A 176 -12.17 35.69 1.05
C SER A 176 -11.78 36.37 -0.27
N ASN A 177 -10.60 36.03 -0.78
CA ASN A 177 -10.43 35.89 -2.22
C ASN A 177 -9.62 34.62 -2.52
N SER A 178 -10.31 33.70 -3.18
CA SER A 178 -9.83 32.46 -3.74
C SER A 178 -9.09 32.75 -5.04
N GLU A 179 -7.76 32.76 -5.03
CA GLU A 179 -6.98 32.69 -6.26
C GLU A 179 -5.73 31.82 -6.06
N SER A 180 -5.77 30.66 -6.72
CA SER A 180 -4.63 29.87 -7.21
C SER A 180 -3.34 29.93 -6.38
N SER A 181 -3.27 29.11 -5.34
CA SER A 181 -1.96 28.67 -4.84
C SER A 181 -1.33 27.80 -5.92
N SER A 182 -0.41 28.36 -6.70
CA SER A 182 0.46 27.58 -7.56
C SER A 182 1.03 26.43 -6.73
N PRO A 183 0.89 25.17 -7.18
CA PRO A 183 1.26 24.04 -6.34
C PRO A 183 2.72 24.19 -5.94
N SER A 184 2.98 23.99 -4.65
CA SER A 184 4.34 23.97 -4.13
C SER A 184 5.20 23.02 -4.98
N SER A 185 6.51 23.26 -5.06
CA SER A 185 7.41 22.43 -5.88
C SER A 185 7.22 20.91 -5.61
N ILE A 186 6.93 20.54 -4.36
CA ILE A 186 6.64 19.15 -3.96
C ILE A 186 5.32 18.62 -4.52
N GLU A 187 4.31 19.47 -4.62
CA GLU A 187 2.97 19.11 -5.09
C GLU A 187 2.94 18.93 -6.61
N LYS A 188 3.78 19.70 -7.33
CA LYS A 188 4.08 19.44 -8.75
C LYS A 188 4.72 18.06 -8.96
N LEU A 189 5.69 17.69 -8.13
CA LEU A 189 6.32 16.36 -8.21
C LEU A 189 5.34 15.23 -7.88
N ARG A 190 4.42 15.46 -6.93
CA ARG A 190 3.36 14.50 -6.60
C ARG A 190 2.37 14.32 -7.75
N SER A 191 1.91 15.42 -8.36
CA SER A 191 0.99 15.35 -9.50
C SER A 191 1.64 14.69 -10.72
N GLU A 192 2.92 14.97 -10.97
CA GLU A 192 3.69 14.29 -12.00
C GLU A 192 3.83 12.79 -11.73
N ARG A 193 4.16 12.39 -10.49
CA ARG A 193 4.24 10.97 -10.10
C ARG A 193 2.91 10.25 -10.33
N LEU A 194 1.80 10.85 -9.89
CA LEU A 194 0.45 10.30 -10.10
C LEU A 194 0.11 10.19 -11.59
N ALA A 195 0.52 11.15 -12.41
CA ALA A 195 0.32 11.10 -13.85
C ALA A 195 1.12 9.96 -14.51
N ARG A 196 2.34 9.69 -14.06
CA ARG A 196 3.15 8.55 -14.55
C ARG A 196 2.51 7.22 -14.14
N GLU A 197 2.12 7.07 -12.88
CA GLU A 197 1.48 5.84 -12.38
C GLU A 197 0.17 5.54 -13.13
N LYS A 198 -0.67 6.56 -13.38
CA LYS A 198 -1.90 6.39 -14.18
C LYS A 198 -1.61 5.91 -15.60
N LYS A 199 -0.59 6.47 -16.26
CA LYS A 199 -0.19 6.04 -17.62
C LYS A 199 0.30 4.60 -17.64
N GLU A 200 1.09 4.19 -16.65
CA GLU A 200 1.58 2.81 -16.52
C GLU A 200 0.43 1.83 -16.23
N ARG A 201 -0.49 2.19 -15.32
CA ARG A 201 -1.71 1.40 -15.06
C ARG A 201 -2.54 1.19 -16.32
N LEU A 202 -2.78 2.25 -17.11
CA LEU A 202 -3.50 2.14 -18.37
C LEU A 202 -2.76 1.24 -19.38
N ARG A 203 -1.42 1.34 -19.45
CA ARG A 203 -0.60 0.47 -20.30
C ARG A 203 -0.73 -1.00 -19.88
N VAL A 204 -0.67 -1.28 -18.58
CA VAL A 204 -0.85 -2.64 -18.04
C VAL A 204 -2.25 -3.16 -18.32
N GLN A 205 -3.28 -2.33 -18.12
CA GLN A 205 -4.67 -2.68 -18.42
C GLN A 205 -4.86 -3.00 -19.91
N LYS A 206 -4.24 -2.24 -20.81
CA LYS A 206 -4.27 -2.49 -22.26
C LYS A 206 -3.60 -3.83 -22.62
N LEU A 207 -2.52 -4.21 -21.94
CA LEU A 207 -1.86 -5.49 -22.14
C LEU A 207 -2.65 -6.67 -21.59
N LEU A 208 -3.32 -6.48 -20.45
CA LEU A 208 -4.16 -7.51 -19.82
C LEU A 208 -5.45 -7.76 -20.61
N ASN A 209 -6.01 -6.71 -21.24
CA ASN A 209 -7.27 -6.76 -21.97
C ASN A 209 -7.07 -6.42 -23.46
N PRO A 210 -6.41 -7.30 -24.25
CA PRO A 210 -6.10 -7.02 -25.66
C PRO A 210 -7.35 -6.92 -26.54
N GLY A 211 -8.51 -7.42 -26.09
CA GLY A 211 -9.78 -7.37 -26.82
C GLY A 211 -10.62 -6.11 -26.58
N MET A 212 -10.26 -5.23 -25.64
CA MET A 212 -11.03 -4.01 -25.33
C MET A 212 -10.39 -2.71 -25.85
N ALA A 213 -9.17 -2.77 -26.38
CA ALA A 213 -8.50 -1.60 -26.92
C ALA A 213 -8.89 -1.39 -28.39
N ILE A 214 -10.04 -0.75 -28.63
CA ILE A 214 -10.50 -0.37 -29.97
C ILE A 214 -9.64 0.74 -30.59
N ASP A 215 -8.85 1.48 -29.80
CA ASP A 215 -7.99 2.55 -30.32
C ASP A 215 -6.54 2.06 -30.49
N SER A 216 -6.32 1.12 -31.39
CA SER A 216 -5.05 1.09 -32.10
C SER A 216 -5.19 2.09 -33.23
N GLU A 217 -4.64 3.30 -33.06
CA GLU A 217 -4.49 4.23 -34.18
C GLU A 217 -3.91 3.44 -35.36
N PRO A 218 -4.51 3.53 -36.56
CA PRO A 218 -4.07 2.78 -37.72
C PRO A 218 -2.59 3.05 -37.92
N ALA A 219 -1.80 1.98 -38.12
CA ALA A 219 -0.36 2.05 -38.24
C ALA A 219 0.04 3.22 -39.15
N GLY A 220 0.51 4.32 -38.54
CA GLY A 220 0.84 5.53 -39.26
C GLY A 220 1.96 5.27 -40.27
N ARG A 221 2.16 6.21 -41.20
CA ARG A 221 3.25 6.15 -42.18
C ARG A 221 4.59 5.93 -41.46
N TYR A 222 5.56 5.30 -42.12
CA TYR A 222 6.89 4.97 -41.56
C TYR A 222 7.52 6.05 -40.66
N HIS A 223 7.38 7.33 -41.03
CA HIS A 223 7.86 8.49 -40.26
C HIS A 223 7.27 8.64 -38.84
N SER A 224 6.05 8.16 -38.60
CA SER A 224 5.42 8.19 -37.27
C SER A 224 5.99 7.17 -36.30
N GLN A 225 6.75 6.17 -36.78
CA GLN A 225 7.42 5.18 -35.93
C GLN A 225 8.61 5.77 -35.18
N PHE A 226 9.33 6.70 -35.84
CA PHE A 226 10.55 7.30 -35.29
C PHE A 226 10.29 8.67 -34.67
N ASN A 227 9.37 9.46 -35.24
CA ASN A 227 9.06 10.81 -34.80
C ASN A 227 7.54 11.03 -34.70
N PRO A 228 6.86 10.44 -33.68
CA PRO A 228 5.41 10.51 -33.57
C PRO A 228 4.93 11.96 -33.39
N ASN A 229 5.59 12.74 -32.54
CA ASN A 229 5.18 14.10 -32.23
C ASN A 229 5.34 15.05 -33.42
N ALA A 230 6.45 14.96 -34.16
CA ALA A 230 6.68 15.79 -35.35
C ALA A 230 5.69 15.45 -36.46
N THR A 231 5.36 14.17 -36.61
CA THR A 231 4.37 13.71 -37.60
C THR A 231 2.97 14.19 -37.24
N LYS A 232 2.56 14.08 -35.96
CA LYS A 232 1.26 14.60 -35.48
C LYS A 232 1.16 16.12 -35.68
N ALA A 233 2.18 16.87 -35.29
CA ALA A 233 2.22 18.32 -35.50
C ALA A 233 2.12 18.71 -36.98
N ALA A 234 2.81 18.01 -37.88
CA ALA A 234 2.72 18.26 -39.32
C ALA A 234 1.33 17.96 -39.88
N HIS A 235 0.67 16.90 -39.40
CA HIS A 235 -0.71 16.57 -39.77
C HIS A 235 -1.71 17.63 -39.28
N GLU A 236 -1.60 18.07 -38.03
CA GLU A 236 -2.44 19.13 -37.46
C GLU A 236 -2.28 20.45 -38.24
N LEU A 237 -1.04 20.83 -38.60
CA LEU A 237 -0.77 22.00 -39.43
C LEU A 237 -1.35 21.86 -40.86
N SER A 238 -1.28 20.66 -41.44
CA SER A 238 -1.84 20.37 -42.76
C SER A 238 -3.37 20.52 -42.76
N GLU A 239 -4.05 20.00 -41.73
CA GLU A 239 -5.51 20.09 -41.58
C GLU A 239 -5.98 21.54 -41.43
N GLN A 240 -5.28 22.34 -40.62
CA GLN A 240 -5.54 23.78 -40.51
C GLN A 240 -5.37 24.50 -41.86
N SER A 241 -4.30 24.20 -42.60
CA SER A 241 -4.07 24.81 -43.91
C SER A 241 -5.10 24.38 -44.98
N SER A 242 -5.69 23.20 -44.85
CA SER A 242 -6.71 22.67 -45.77
C SER A 242 -8.05 23.38 -45.61
N SER A 243 -8.44 23.65 -44.36
CA SER A 243 -9.61 24.47 -44.01
C SER A 243 -9.54 25.87 -44.63
N ASP A 244 -8.39 26.53 -44.52
CA ASP A 244 -8.20 27.89 -45.05
C ASP A 244 -8.22 27.95 -46.58
N ARG A 245 -7.74 26.90 -47.27
CA ARG A 245 -7.85 26.81 -48.73
C ARG A 245 -9.28 26.62 -49.19
N TYR A 246 -10.10 25.89 -48.44
CA TYR A 246 -11.51 25.67 -48.79
C TYR A 246 -12.33 26.96 -48.64
N ASN A 247 -12.12 27.71 -47.56
CA ASN A 247 -12.80 28.99 -47.33
C ASN A 247 -12.42 30.09 -48.34
N ASN A 248 -11.15 30.16 -48.76
CA ASN A 248 -10.71 31.14 -49.75
C ASN A 248 -11.21 30.85 -51.17
N ARG A 249 -11.43 29.58 -51.52
CA ARG A 249 -11.92 29.18 -52.85
C ARG A 249 -13.40 29.51 -53.07
N TYR A 250 -14.19 29.62 -51.98
CA TYR A 250 -15.59 30.08 -52.03
C TYR A 250 -15.74 31.60 -51.98
N ARG A 251 -14.79 32.34 -51.38
CA ARG A 251 -14.79 33.82 -51.38
C ARG A 251 -14.38 34.44 -52.72
N SER A 252 -13.47 33.82 -53.47
CA SER A 252 -12.98 34.37 -54.74
C SER A 252 -13.91 34.15 -55.95
N ARG A 253 -14.99 33.38 -55.80
CA ARG A 253 -15.98 33.14 -56.87
C ARG A 253 -17.17 34.10 -56.86
N ARG A 254 -17.29 35.00 -55.89
CA ARG A 254 -18.36 36.03 -55.83
C ARG A 254 -17.82 37.45 -56.03
N TYR A 255 -17.16 37.74 -57.15
CA TYR A 255 -17.18 39.08 -57.75
C TYR A 255 -16.43 39.05 -59.09
N LYS A 256 -17.19 39.02 -60.18
CA LYS A 256 -16.75 39.51 -61.48
C LYS A 256 -17.85 40.46 -61.97
N PRO A 257 -17.71 41.78 -61.82
CA PRO A 257 -18.61 42.70 -62.50
C PRO A 257 -18.30 42.67 -64.00
N TYR A 258 -19.37 42.61 -64.80
CA TYR A 258 -19.36 42.78 -66.25
C TYR A 258 -19.20 44.26 -66.61
#